data_AF-A0A956D4J3-F1
#
_entry.id   AF-A0A956D4J3-F1
#
_cell.length_a   1.000
_cell.length_b   1.000
_cell.length_c   1.000
_cell.angle_alpha   90.00
_cell.angle_beta   90.00
_cell.angle_gamma   90.00
#
_symmetry.space_group_name_H-M   'P 1'
#
loop_
_entity.id
_entity.type
_entity.pdbx_description
1 polymer ?
#
loop_
_entity_poly.entity_id
_entity_poly.type
_entity_poly.pdbx_seq_one_letter_code
_entity_poly.pdbx_strand_id
1 'polypeptide(L)'
;MELKVIDGETDARRATRPPVDPSALAHQQLLEGDFWRRIPAYARIDEATFLDHRWQTKHSITKVPKLLAALEGLVAKSFIDDAAEGFHLAPMAVRVSPYLLSLIDWDNPYEDPLRRQFIPL
;
A
#
# COMPACT_ATOMS: atom_id res chain seq x y z
N MET A 1 -12.62 -44.20 17.96
CA MET A 1 -12.27 -43.40 19.15
C MET A 1 -13.12 -42.15 19.11
N GLU A 2 -14.22 -42.12 19.85
CA GLU A 2 -15.02 -40.91 20.03
C GLU A 2 -14.29 -39.99 21.01
N LEU A 3 -14.00 -38.77 20.57
CA LEU A 3 -13.48 -37.72 21.43
C LEU A 3 -14.60 -37.28 22.37
N LYS A 4 -14.44 -37.56 23.67
CA LYS A 4 -15.29 -36.96 24.71
C LYS A 4 -15.10 -35.45 24.69
N VAL A 5 -16.13 -34.71 24.33
CA VAL A 5 -16.26 -33.30 24.70
C VAL A 5 -16.40 -33.28 26.21
N ILE A 6 -15.35 -32.81 26.88
CA ILE A 6 -15.44 -32.38 28.27
C ILE A 6 -16.36 -31.18 28.27
N ASP A 7 -17.61 -31.35 28.72
CA ASP A 7 -18.45 -30.25 29.16
C ASP A 7 -17.71 -29.60 30.33
N GLY A 8 -16.90 -28.61 29.99
CA GLY A 8 -16.12 -27.86 30.95
C GLY A 8 -17.10 -27.25 31.95
N GLU A 9 -17.11 -27.80 33.16
CA GLU A 9 -17.46 -27.06 34.37
C GLU A 9 -16.95 -25.63 34.19
N THR A 10 -17.85 -24.68 34.40
CA THR A 10 -17.67 -23.24 34.21
C THR A 10 -16.44 -22.74 34.97
N ASP A 11 -15.26 -22.95 34.39
CA ASP A 11 -13.99 -22.58 34.98
C ASP A 11 -13.96 -21.06 35.06
N ALA A 12 -13.52 -20.60 36.21
CA ALA A 12 -13.65 -19.24 36.68
C ALA A 12 -13.33 -18.24 35.56
N ARG A 13 -14.32 -17.42 35.23
CA ARG A 13 -14.23 -16.13 34.50
C ARG A 13 -12.80 -15.90 34.00
N ARG A 14 -12.51 -16.20 32.72
CA ARG A 14 -11.24 -15.76 32.10
C ARG A 14 -11.03 -14.32 32.54
N ALA A 15 -10.00 -14.08 33.36
CA ALA A 15 -9.78 -12.78 33.94
C ALA A 15 -9.59 -11.80 32.78
N THR A 16 -10.62 -11.01 32.48
CA THR A 16 -10.54 -9.99 31.46
C THR A 16 -9.69 -8.88 32.05
N ARG A 17 -8.71 -8.40 31.27
CA ARG A 17 -8.02 -7.17 31.65
C ARG A 17 -9.07 -6.08 31.88
N PRO A 18 -8.88 -5.18 32.86
CA PRO A 18 -9.81 -4.07 33.04
C PRO A 18 -9.92 -3.30 31.72
N PRO A 19 -11.12 -2.76 31.38
CA PRO A 19 -11.28 -1.90 30.23
C PRO A 19 -10.23 -0.79 30.26
N VAL A 20 -9.47 -0.66 29.18
CA VAL A 20 -8.53 0.45 29.00
C VAL A 20 -9.25 1.63 28.39
N ASP A 21 -8.66 2.82 28.52
CA ASP A 21 -9.16 4.00 27.80
C ASP A 21 -9.25 3.70 26.29
N PRO A 22 -10.34 4.07 25.58
CA PRO A 22 -10.47 3.82 24.14
C PRO A 22 -9.32 4.39 23.31
N SER A 23 -8.68 5.48 23.76
CA SER A 23 -7.48 6.04 23.11
C SER A 23 -6.27 5.09 23.18
N ALA A 24 -6.18 4.24 24.20
CA ALA A 24 -5.15 3.21 24.29
C ALA A 24 -5.38 2.05 23.31
N LEU A 25 -6.57 1.97 22.71
CA LEU A 25 -6.92 1.04 21.62
C LEU A 25 -6.80 1.69 20.24
N ALA A 26 -6.51 3.00 20.17
CA ALA A 26 -6.26 3.67 18.91
C ALA A 26 -4.92 3.16 18.36
N HIS A 27 -5.00 2.27 17.38
CA HIS A 27 -3.84 1.68 16.74
C HIS A 27 -3.92 1.96 15.23
N GLN A 28 -2.95 2.74 14.75
CA GLN A 28 -2.79 3.18 13.36
C GLN A 28 -3.93 4.10 12.86
N GLN A 29 -3.54 5.25 12.31
CA GLN A 29 -4.43 6.12 11.54
C GLN A 29 -4.13 5.84 10.07
N LEU A 30 -4.91 4.94 9.46
CA LEU A 30 -4.76 4.62 8.05
C LEU A 30 -5.34 5.75 7.20
N LEU A 31 -4.87 5.86 5.96
CA LEU A 31 -5.47 6.79 5.01
C LEU A 31 -6.91 6.34 4.72
N GLU A 32 -7.83 7.28 4.90
CA GLU A 32 -9.26 7.10 4.61
C GLU A 32 -9.65 7.88 3.35
N GLY A 33 -10.74 7.46 2.70
CA GLY A 33 -11.30 8.10 1.52
C GLY A 33 -10.55 7.84 0.22
N ASP A 34 -10.85 8.64 -0.80
CA ASP A 34 -10.42 8.47 -2.20
C ASP A 34 -8.95 8.90 -2.46
N PHE A 35 -8.02 8.57 -1.57
CA PHE A 35 -6.64 9.09 -1.61
C PHE A 35 -5.91 8.80 -2.93
N TRP A 36 -6.23 7.68 -3.61
CA TRP A 36 -5.64 7.29 -4.89
C TRP A 36 -6.05 8.18 -6.07
N ARG A 37 -7.16 8.91 -5.96
CA ARG A 37 -7.67 9.73 -7.05
C ARG A 37 -6.78 10.92 -7.37
N ARG A 38 -5.82 11.24 -6.50
CA ARG A 38 -4.72 12.20 -6.79
C ARG A 38 -3.87 11.76 -7.98
N ILE A 39 -3.80 10.45 -8.26
CA ILE A 39 -3.11 9.91 -9.43
C ILE A 39 -4.06 9.97 -10.62
N PRO A 40 -3.73 10.71 -11.70
CA PRO A 40 -4.63 10.87 -12.86
C PRO A 40 -5.11 9.55 -13.47
N ALA A 41 -4.25 8.52 -13.48
CA ALA A 41 -4.58 7.19 -13.99
C ALA A 41 -5.69 6.46 -13.20
N TYR A 42 -5.89 6.83 -11.92
CA TYR A 42 -6.85 6.17 -11.02
C TYR A 42 -8.00 7.08 -10.59
N ALA A 43 -8.02 8.34 -11.03
CA ALA A 43 -9.00 9.36 -10.62
C ALA A 43 -10.47 8.98 -10.84
N ARG A 44 -10.75 8.05 -11.75
CA ARG A 44 -12.11 7.58 -12.09
C ARG A 44 -12.47 6.21 -11.52
N ILE A 45 -11.60 5.61 -10.73
CA ILE A 45 -11.83 4.28 -10.15
C ILE A 45 -12.55 4.47 -8.81
N ASP A 46 -13.65 3.76 -8.63
CA ASP A 46 -14.40 3.73 -7.38
C ASP A 46 -13.64 2.94 -6.30
N GLU A 47 -13.99 3.19 -5.04
CA GLU A 47 -13.31 2.61 -3.88
C GLU A 47 -13.35 1.08 -3.86
N ALA A 48 -14.52 0.49 -4.11
CA ALA A 48 -14.69 -0.96 -4.05
C ALA A 48 -13.83 -1.67 -5.09
N THR A 49 -13.75 -1.10 -6.30
CA THR A 49 -12.84 -1.59 -7.35
C THR A 49 -11.39 -1.36 -6.97
N PHE A 50 -11.02 -0.17 -6.48
CA PHE A 50 -9.64 0.15 -6.15
C PHE A 50 -9.11 -0.75 -5.02
N LEU A 51 -9.88 -0.99 -3.98
CA LEU A 51 -9.46 -1.81 -2.84
C LEU A 51 -9.54 -3.32 -3.09
N ASP A 52 -10.07 -3.77 -4.24
CA ASP A 52 -10.08 -5.18 -4.59
C ASP A 52 -8.67 -5.70 -4.93
N HIS A 53 -8.23 -6.73 -4.19
CA HIS A 53 -6.90 -7.32 -4.35
C HIS A 53 -6.65 -7.95 -5.73
N ARG A 54 -7.70 -8.44 -6.41
CA ARG A 54 -7.56 -9.03 -7.76
C ARG A 54 -7.35 -7.93 -8.79
N TRP A 55 -8.10 -6.84 -8.66
CA TRP A 55 -7.90 -5.63 -9.46
C TRP A 55 -6.49 -5.07 -9.24
N GLN A 56 -6.05 -4.91 -8.00
CA GLN A 56 -4.69 -4.46 -7.67
C GLN A 56 -3.61 -5.33 -8.30
N THR A 57 -3.75 -6.66 -8.21
CA THR A 57 -2.80 -7.61 -8.81
C THR A 57 -2.78 -7.49 -10.33
N LYS A 58 -3.95 -7.42 -10.97
CA LYS A 58 -4.09 -7.30 -12.43
C LYS A 58 -3.54 -5.98 -12.96
N HIS A 59 -3.67 -4.90 -12.19
CA HIS A 59 -3.25 -3.56 -12.59
C HIS A 59 -1.87 -3.16 -12.08
N SER A 60 -1.15 -4.07 -11.41
CA SER A 60 0.23 -3.85 -10.98
C SER A 60 1.15 -3.60 -12.18
N ILE A 61 2.01 -2.59 -12.06
CA ILE A 61 3.01 -2.23 -13.06
C ILE A 61 4.23 -3.11 -12.86
N THR A 62 4.56 -3.90 -13.89
CA THR A 62 5.66 -4.88 -13.86
C THR A 62 6.78 -4.59 -14.86
N LYS A 63 6.69 -3.47 -15.58
CA LYS A 63 7.67 -3.06 -16.59
C LYS A 63 8.11 -1.63 -16.32
N VAL A 64 9.41 -1.38 -16.30
CA VAL A 64 10.00 -0.07 -16.05
C VAL A 64 9.45 1.01 -16.99
N PRO A 65 9.36 0.82 -18.32
CA PRO A 65 8.79 1.87 -19.19
C PRO A 65 7.35 2.23 -18.85
N LYS A 66 6.56 1.26 -18.40
CA LYS A 66 5.16 1.50 -17.98
C LYS A 66 5.10 2.24 -16.64
N LEU A 67 6.07 2.01 -15.75
CA LEU A 67 6.17 2.78 -14.50
C LEU A 67 6.52 4.22 -14.81
N LEU A 68 7.58 4.47 -15.58
CA LEU A 68 8.00 5.83 -15.94
C LEU A 68 6.88 6.60 -16.64
N ALA A 69 6.18 5.98 -17.58
CA ALA A 69 5.02 6.58 -18.24
C ALA A 69 3.85 6.90 -17.27
N ALA A 70 3.67 6.11 -16.21
CA ALA A 70 2.65 6.38 -15.21
C ALA A 70 3.01 7.57 -14.29
N LEU A 71 4.28 7.95 -14.22
CA LEU A 71 4.77 9.11 -13.47
C LEU A 71 4.72 10.41 -14.30
N GLU A 72 4.55 10.31 -15.61
CA GLU A 72 4.39 11.48 -16.48
C GLU A 72 3.17 12.32 -16.05
N GLY A 73 3.40 13.61 -15.80
CA GLY A 73 2.37 14.53 -15.32
C GLY A 73 2.07 14.43 -13.82
N LEU A 74 2.66 13.47 -13.10
CA LEU A 74 2.60 13.36 -11.63
C LEU A 74 3.82 14.01 -10.96
N VAL A 75 4.99 13.97 -11.62
CA VAL A 75 6.25 14.52 -11.13
C VAL A 75 6.96 15.34 -12.21
N ALA A 76 7.98 16.10 -11.81
CA ALA A 76 8.85 16.82 -12.74
C ALA A 76 9.62 15.84 -13.64
N LYS A 77 9.90 16.26 -14.88
CA LYS A 77 10.65 15.45 -15.85
C LYS A 77 12.02 15.00 -15.31
N SER A 78 12.72 15.85 -14.55
CA SER A 78 14.02 15.51 -13.96
C SER A 78 13.95 14.27 -13.07
N PHE A 79 12.86 14.10 -12.32
CA PHE A 79 12.67 12.90 -11.50
C PHE A 79 12.50 11.64 -12.36
N ILE A 80 11.82 11.74 -13.50
CA ILE A 80 11.66 10.61 -14.43
C ILE A 80 13.01 10.24 -15.05
N ASP A 81 13.83 11.25 -15.39
CA ASP A 81 15.19 11.04 -15.91
C ASP A 81 16.09 10.38 -14.86
N ASP A 82 16.05 10.84 -13.60
CA ASP A 82 16.75 10.22 -12.47
C ASP A 82 16.31 8.76 -12.28
N ALA A 83 15.01 8.49 -12.25
CA ALA A 83 14.49 7.13 -12.10
C ALA A 83 14.91 6.22 -13.26
N ALA A 84 14.93 6.73 -14.49
CA ALA A 84 15.38 5.97 -15.66
C ALA A 84 16.86 5.56 -15.53
N GLU A 85 17.72 6.48 -15.09
CA GLU A 85 19.14 6.20 -14.84
C GLU A 85 19.33 5.27 -13.63
N GLY A 86 18.57 5.46 -12.55
CA GLY A 86 18.58 4.57 -11.39
C GLY A 86 18.26 3.12 -11.76
N PHE A 87 17.26 2.89 -12.62
CA PHE A 87 16.96 1.55 -13.13
C PHE A 87 18.03 1.00 -14.09
N HIS A 88 18.76 1.87 -14.78
CA HIS A 88 19.87 1.47 -15.66
C HIS A 88 21.10 1.05 -14.84
N LEU A 89 21.43 1.78 -13.78
CA LEU A 89 22.54 1.49 -12.86
C LEU A 89 22.26 0.32 -11.92
N ALA A 90 21.01 0.19 -11.45
CA ALA A 90 20.56 -0.88 -10.57
C ALA A 90 19.35 -1.64 -11.14
N PRO A 91 19.53 -2.51 -12.15
CA PRO A 91 18.44 -3.27 -12.74
C PRO A 91 17.76 -4.19 -11.72
N MET A 92 16.46 -4.00 -11.53
CA MET A 92 15.65 -4.84 -10.65
C MET A 92 14.27 -5.12 -11.23
N ALA A 93 13.67 -6.25 -10.84
CA ALA A 93 12.31 -6.58 -11.22
C ALA A 93 11.33 -5.64 -10.50
N VAL A 94 10.64 -4.81 -11.26
CA VAL A 94 9.62 -3.90 -10.71
C VAL A 94 8.28 -4.62 -10.57
N ARG A 95 7.61 -4.41 -9.43
CA ARG A 95 6.19 -4.72 -9.24
C ARG A 95 5.60 -3.69 -8.29
N VAL A 96 4.94 -2.69 -8.85
CA VAL A 96 4.30 -1.62 -8.10
C VAL A 96 2.79 -1.69 -8.34
N SER A 97 2.01 -1.93 -7.29
CA SER A 97 0.55 -1.93 -7.39
C SER A 97 -0.01 -0.50 -7.42
N PRO A 98 -1.21 -0.29 -7.99
CA PRO A 98 -1.90 1.00 -7.90
C PRO A 98 -1.99 1.56 -6.47
N TYR A 99 -2.25 0.69 -5.50
CA TYR A 99 -2.29 1.04 -4.08
C TYR A 99 -0.95 1.58 -3.59
N LEU A 100 0.15 0.84 -3.83
CA LEU A 100 1.48 1.26 -3.40
C LEU A 100 1.89 2.58 -4.06
N LEU A 101 1.61 2.73 -5.36
CA LEU A 101 1.87 3.98 -6.09
C LEU A 101 1.10 5.16 -5.49
N SER A 102 -0.11 4.92 -5.00
CA SER A 102 -1.00 5.93 -4.39
C SER A 102 -0.62 6.33 -2.97
N LEU A 103 0.20 5.52 -2.29
CA LEU A 103 0.72 5.83 -0.97
C LEU A 103 1.98 6.70 -1.00
N ILE A 104 2.71 6.70 -2.12
CA ILE A 104 3.92 7.51 -2.27
C ILE A 104 3.54 8.99 -2.20
N ASP A 105 4.28 9.75 -1.40
CA ASP A 105 4.25 11.20 -1.42
C ASP A 105 4.97 11.74 -2.68
N TRP A 106 4.17 12.09 -3.68
CA TRP A 106 4.65 12.66 -4.94
C TRP A 106 4.94 14.16 -4.88
N ASP A 107 4.56 14.84 -3.80
CA ASP A 107 4.94 16.23 -3.55
C ASP A 107 6.40 16.32 -3.05
N ASN A 108 6.90 15.27 -2.39
CA ASN A 108 8.29 15.14 -1.96
C ASN A 108 8.89 13.74 -2.24
N PRO A 109 9.01 13.34 -3.52
CA PRO A 109 9.26 11.94 -3.87
C PRO A 109 10.71 11.48 -3.62
N TYR A 110 11.66 12.41 -3.46
CA TYR A 110 13.04 12.08 -3.12
C TYR A 110 13.17 11.54 -1.68
N GLU A 111 12.38 12.10 -0.75
CA GLU A 111 12.39 11.73 0.66
C GLU A 111 11.37 10.65 1.02
N ASP A 112 10.43 10.33 0.12
CA ASP A 112 9.40 9.32 0.39
C ASP A 112 10.00 7.91 0.62
N PRO A 113 9.73 7.27 1.77
CA PRO A 113 10.34 6.00 2.13
C PRO A 113 9.83 4.82 1.31
N LEU A 114 8.62 4.88 0.73
CA LEU A 114 8.10 3.82 -0.14
C LEU A 114 8.75 3.92 -1.52
N ARG A 115 8.85 5.12 -2.09
CA ARG A 115 9.56 5.38 -3.33
C ARG A 115 11.00 4.86 -3.23
N ARG A 116 11.71 5.13 -2.12
CA ARG A 116 13.07 4.61 -1.83
C ARG A 116 13.22 3.09 -1.94
N GLN A 117 12.16 2.35 -1.63
CA GLN A 117 12.19 0.89 -1.64
C GLN A 117 11.90 0.29 -3.02
N PHE A 118 11.09 0.96 -3.84
CA PHE A 118 10.54 0.38 -5.07
C PHE A 118 11.03 1.04 -6.36
N ILE A 119 11.54 2.26 -6.29
CA ILE A 119 11.94 3.07 -7.45
C ILE A 119 13.35 3.62 -7.19
N PRO A 120 14.41 2.98 -7.74
CA PRO A 120 15.75 3.55 -7.68
C PRO A 120 15.79 4.88 -8.44
N LEU A 121 16.62 5.79 -7.96
CA LEU A 121 17.01 7.04 -8.60
C LEU A 121 18.53 7.01 -8.78
#